data_AF-A0A126QLK8-F1
#
_entry.id   AF-A0A126QLK8-F1
#
_cell.length_a   1.000
_cell.length_b   1.000
_cell.length_c   1.000
_cell.angle_alpha   90.00
_cell.angle_beta   90.00
_cell.angle_gamma   90.00
#
_symmetry.space_group_name_H-M   'P 1'
#
loop_
_entity.id
_entity.type
_entity.pdbx_description
1 polymer ?
#
loop_
_entity_poly.entity_id
_entity_poly.type
_entity_poly.pdbx_seq_one_letter_code
_entity_poly.pdbx_strand_id
1 'polypeptide(L)'
;MLFKSGSVQFRLASLCREEFAPEVYRPGVISLSRLLWGSLGGGLLLAVIALASRLTGIAVLFPPLAATCFINSTCVFLRVARPKPVIVGHFVASIGGLAGCWVGSLLGAQIGYAVALKLGFAVMFAAVLMQIFDADHPPAAATAAIPAILPLPMPAYLLPVHMAWGATLAVLFAMVWNRLWFEFPAADIDHRERACGLYMQLPQIAGLAVCAAGFALLCLQRLLPAAHTAGTAVMLLGVALLGTHHFFGIRRAT
;
A
#
# COMPACT_ATOMS: atom_id res chain seq x y z
N MET A 1 -32.49 -18.57 3.90
CA MET A 1 -32.76 -17.15 3.58
C MET A 1 -32.52 -16.93 2.09
N LEU A 2 -33.57 -16.63 1.33
CA LEU A 2 -33.49 -16.29 -0.09
C LEU A 2 -33.04 -14.83 -0.22
N PHE A 3 -31.81 -14.58 -0.66
CA PHE A 3 -31.33 -13.23 -0.96
C PHE A 3 -32.00 -12.73 -2.25
N LYS A 4 -32.82 -11.70 -2.14
CA LYS A 4 -33.38 -10.98 -3.29
C LYS A 4 -32.26 -10.12 -3.90
N SER A 5 -31.71 -10.58 -5.02
CA SER A 5 -30.54 -10.02 -5.72
C SER A 5 -30.75 -8.64 -6.39
N GLY A 6 -31.60 -7.76 -5.86
CA GLY A 6 -32.02 -6.54 -6.60
C GLY A 6 -32.17 -5.24 -5.82
N SER A 7 -32.11 -5.22 -4.48
CA SER A 7 -32.30 -3.99 -3.71
C SER A 7 -31.03 -3.58 -2.97
N VAL A 8 -30.59 -2.33 -3.16
CA VAL A 8 -29.58 -1.70 -2.30
C VAL A 8 -30.10 -1.68 -0.87
N GLN A 9 -29.35 -2.25 0.06
CA GLN A 9 -29.67 -2.30 1.48
C GLN A 9 -29.03 -1.11 2.19
N PHE A 10 -29.86 -0.24 2.77
CA PHE A 10 -29.40 0.83 3.66
C PHE A 10 -29.37 0.33 5.11
N ARG A 11 -28.24 0.48 5.80
CA ARG A 11 -28.09 0.19 7.24
C ARG A 11 -27.74 1.49 7.97
N LEU A 12 -28.64 1.95 8.83
CA LEU A 12 -28.49 3.20 9.58
C LEU A 12 -28.16 2.97 11.07
N ALA A 13 -27.56 1.83 11.40
CA ALA A 13 -27.17 1.53 12.77
C ALA A 13 -25.96 2.37 13.20
N SER A 14 -25.90 2.65 14.51
CA SER A 14 -24.76 3.28 15.16
C SER A 14 -23.50 2.41 15.06
N LEU A 15 -22.33 3.01 15.33
CA LEU A 15 -21.05 2.31 15.35
C LEU A 15 -21.08 1.15 16.37
N CYS A 16 -21.19 -0.08 15.89
CA CYS A 16 -21.05 -1.31 16.67
C CYS A 16 -20.23 -2.33 15.88
N ARG A 17 -19.67 -3.35 16.55
CA ARG A 17 -18.79 -4.34 15.92
C ARG A 17 -19.45 -5.09 14.75
N GLU A 18 -20.76 -5.33 14.83
CA GLU A 18 -21.54 -6.01 13.78
C GLU A 18 -21.63 -5.20 12.48
N GLU A 19 -21.60 -3.87 12.55
CA GLU A 19 -21.59 -3.00 11.36
C GLU A 19 -20.24 -3.03 10.62
N PHE A 20 -19.23 -3.67 11.20
CA PHE A 20 -17.92 -3.85 10.61
C PHE A 20 -17.64 -5.28 10.14
N ALA A 21 -18.64 -6.15 10.19
CA ALA A 21 -18.47 -7.53 9.77
C ALA A 21 -18.33 -7.64 8.23
N PRO A 22 -17.64 -8.68 7.71
CA PRO A 22 -17.31 -8.80 6.28
C PRO A 22 -18.52 -8.70 5.34
N GLU A 23 -19.68 -9.21 5.75
CA GLU A 23 -20.93 -9.17 5.00
C GLU A 23 -21.48 -7.76 4.78
N VAL A 24 -21.08 -6.79 5.61
CA VAL A 24 -21.45 -5.38 5.45
C VAL A 24 -20.59 -4.69 4.38
N TYR A 25 -19.44 -5.28 4.05
CA TYR A 25 -18.48 -4.74 3.08
C TYR A 25 -18.73 -5.19 1.63
N ARG A 26 -19.75 -6.02 1.38
CA ARG A 26 -20.11 -6.46 0.03
C ARG A 26 -20.82 -5.35 -0.79
N PRO A 27 -20.76 -5.41 -2.13
CA PRO A 27 -21.55 -4.53 -2.99
C PRO A 27 -23.05 -4.60 -2.68
N GLY A 28 -23.74 -3.46 -2.81
CA GLY A 28 -25.18 -3.35 -2.57
C GLY A 28 -25.58 -3.09 -1.11
N VAL A 29 -24.64 -2.96 -0.17
CA VAL A 29 -24.90 -2.54 1.21
C VAL A 29 -24.30 -1.16 1.45
N ILE A 30 -25.15 -0.18 1.78
CA ILE A 30 -24.76 1.17 2.20
C ILE A 30 -24.94 1.25 3.72
N SER A 31 -23.85 1.20 4.48
CA SER A 31 -23.85 1.31 5.94
C SER A 31 -23.39 2.70 6.39
N LEU A 32 -24.17 3.35 7.26
CA LEU A 32 -23.82 4.63 7.86
C LEU A 32 -22.51 4.55 8.65
N SER A 33 -22.31 3.46 9.39
CA SER A 33 -21.08 3.20 10.14
C SER A 33 -19.86 3.13 9.22
N ARG A 34 -19.97 2.45 8.08
CA ARG A 34 -18.90 2.39 7.06
C ARG A 34 -18.66 3.74 6.38
N LEU A 35 -19.71 4.47 6.07
CA LEU A 35 -19.58 5.82 5.48
C LEU A 35 -18.82 6.74 6.43
N LEU A 36 -19.24 6.82 7.69
CA LEU A 36 -18.59 7.69 8.67
C LEU A 36 -17.17 7.22 8.97
N TRP A 37 -16.99 5.96 9.35
CA TRP A 37 -15.69 5.42 9.79
C TRP A 37 -14.68 5.31 8.65
N GLY A 38 -15.13 4.83 7.49
CA GLY A 38 -14.30 4.67 6.31
C GLY A 38 -13.88 6.01 5.71
N SER A 39 -14.82 6.94 5.50
CA SER A 39 -14.49 8.27 4.96
C SER A 39 -13.64 9.09 5.93
N LEU A 40 -13.95 9.06 7.24
CA LEU A 40 -13.14 9.74 8.25
C LEU A 40 -11.73 9.14 8.32
N GLY A 41 -11.61 7.82 8.32
CA GLY A 41 -10.33 7.13 8.34
C GLY A 41 -9.46 7.49 7.14
N GLY A 42 -10.03 7.48 5.93
CA GLY A 42 -9.31 7.85 4.70
C GLY A 42 -8.84 9.30 4.71
N GLY A 43 -9.70 10.24 5.14
CA GLY A 43 -9.37 11.66 5.24
C GLY A 43 -8.31 11.94 6.31
N LEU A 44 -8.46 11.37 7.50
CA LEU A 44 -7.52 11.52 8.61
C LEU A 44 -6.16 10.93 8.25
N LEU A 45 -6.13 9.75 7.62
CA LEU A 45 -4.88 9.13 7.18
C LEU A 45 -4.13 10.00 6.17
N LEU A 46 -4.82 10.53 5.17
CA LEU A 46 -4.19 11.41 4.19
C LEU A 46 -3.64 12.69 4.85
N ALA A 47 -4.38 13.26 5.81
CA ALA A 47 -3.91 14.42 6.59
C ALA A 47 -2.64 14.09 7.39
N VAL A 48 -2.59 12.92 8.05
CA VAL A 48 -1.41 12.44 8.78
C VAL A 48 -0.21 12.25 7.85
N ILE A 49 -0.41 11.63 6.69
CA ILE A 49 0.65 11.46 5.68
C ILE A 49 1.13 12.83 5.18
N ALA A 50 0.24 13.78 4.95
CA ALA A 50 0.61 15.11 4.49
C ALA A 50 1.43 15.88 5.52
N LEU A 51 1.01 15.82 6.79
CA LEU A 51 1.75 16.43 7.89
C LEU A 51 3.12 15.76 8.05
N ALA A 52 3.19 14.43 8.06
CA ALA A 52 4.44 13.69 8.19
C ALA A 52 5.40 14.00 7.04
N SER A 53 4.92 13.98 5.78
CA SER A 53 5.67 14.36 4.58
C SER A 53 6.29 15.77 4.71
N ARG A 54 5.50 16.75 5.18
CA ARG A 54 5.97 18.13 5.40
C ARG A 54 7.01 18.22 6.51
N LEU A 55 6.80 17.52 7.62
CA LEU A 55 7.68 17.55 8.79
C LEU A 55 9.01 16.84 8.56
N THR A 56 9.02 15.76 7.77
CA THR A 56 10.25 14.99 7.48
C THR A 56 10.95 15.48 6.20
N GLY A 57 10.20 16.05 5.25
CA GLY A 57 10.69 16.40 3.91
C GLY A 57 10.68 15.22 2.94
N ILE A 58 10.11 14.07 3.33
CA ILE A 58 9.99 12.90 2.47
C ILE A 58 8.75 13.07 1.60
N ALA A 59 8.96 13.44 0.35
CA ALA A 59 7.86 13.65 -0.58
C ALA A 59 7.18 12.34 -0.97
N VAL A 60 5.94 12.17 -0.49
CA VAL A 60 5.07 11.02 -0.76
C VAL A 60 3.64 11.43 -1.11
N LEU A 61 3.36 12.72 -1.24
CA LEU A 61 2.02 13.22 -1.54
C LEU A 61 1.71 13.12 -3.03
N PHE A 62 1.50 11.89 -3.48
CA PHE A 62 1.05 11.57 -4.83
C PHE A 62 -0.37 10.97 -4.78
N PRO A 63 -1.19 11.17 -5.83
CA PRO A 63 -2.56 10.65 -5.89
C PRO A 63 -2.72 9.15 -5.54
N PRO A 64 -1.77 8.25 -5.90
CA PRO A 64 -1.81 6.85 -5.49
C PRO A 64 -1.96 6.62 -3.98
N LEU A 65 -1.31 7.42 -3.14
CA LEU A 65 -1.39 7.24 -1.69
C LEU A 65 -2.77 7.63 -1.15
N ALA A 66 -3.47 8.58 -1.76
CA ALA A 66 -4.86 8.88 -1.41
C ALA A 66 -5.79 7.70 -1.69
N ALA A 67 -5.60 7.01 -2.82
CA ALA A 67 -6.35 5.79 -3.13
C ALA A 67 -6.00 4.63 -2.16
N THR A 68 -4.75 4.53 -1.70
CA THR A 68 -4.35 3.63 -0.62
C THR A 68 -5.04 3.97 0.70
N CYS A 69 -5.14 5.25 1.05
CA CYS A 69 -5.85 5.69 2.25
C CYS A 69 -7.32 5.26 2.21
N PHE A 70 -7.97 5.39 1.04
CA PHE A 70 -9.32 4.89 0.83
C PHE A 70 -9.38 3.37 1.03
N ILE A 71 -8.58 2.58 0.31
CA ILE A 71 -8.62 1.11 0.42
C ILE A 71 -8.39 0.64 1.86
N ASN A 72 -7.39 1.19 2.56
CA ASN A 72 -7.04 0.80 3.92
C ASN A 72 -8.08 1.19 4.98
N SER A 73 -9.04 2.07 4.65
CA SER A 73 -10.10 2.52 5.56
C SER A 73 -11.49 1.99 5.18
N THR A 74 -11.77 1.77 3.89
CA THR A 74 -13.10 1.41 3.37
C THR A 74 -13.19 0.00 2.80
N CYS A 75 -12.06 -0.61 2.42
CA CYS A 75 -11.97 -1.90 1.72
C CYS A 75 -11.06 -2.88 2.48
N VAL A 76 -11.14 -2.85 3.81
CA VAL A 76 -10.22 -3.50 4.76
C VAL A 76 -10.14 -5.02 4.69
N PHE A 77 -11.17 -5.68 4.16
CA PHE A 77 -11.21 -7.13 3.97
C PHE A 77 -10.62 -7.59 2.64
N LEU A 78 -10.28 -6.66 1.74
CA LEU A 78 -9.63 -7.02 0.50
C LEU A 78 -8.17 -7.40 0.76
N ARG A 79 -7.71 -8.44 0.07
CA ARG A 79 -6.31 -8.85 0.04
C ARG A 79 -5.37 -7.66 -0.24
N VAL A 80 -5.76 -6.78 -1.15
CA VAL A 80 -4.97 -5.61 -1.57
C VAL A 80 -4.79 -4.56 -0.45
N ALA A 81 -5.60 -4.58 0.61
CA ALA A 81 -5.45 -3.71 1.78
C ALA A 81 -4.43 -4.23 2.79
N ARG A 82 -3.91 -5.45 2.62
CA ARG A 82 -2.99 -6.07 3.57
C ARG A 82 -1.59 -5.42 3.50
N PRO A 83 -0.78 -5.51 4.57
CA PRO A 83 0.52 -4.84 4.65
C PRO A 83 1.47 -5.10 3.48
N LYS A 84 1.60 -6.37 3.04
CA LYS A 84 2.49 -6.76 1.95
C LYS A 84 2.10 -6.09 0.62
N PRO A 85 0.88 -6.26 0.08
CA PRO A 85 0.46 -5.55 -1.13
C PRO A 85 0.65 -4.04 -1.07
N VAL A 86 0.31 -3.40 0.05
CA VAL A 86 0.44 -1.93 0.18
C VAL A 86 1.91 -1.50 0.12
N ILE A 87 2.77 -2.03 0.98
CA ILE A 87 4.17 -1.58 1.09
C ILE A 87 5.00 -2.07 -0.11
N VAL A 88 4.98 -3.38 -0.37
CA VAL A 88 5.79 -4.00 -1.44
C VAL A 88 5.26 -3.55 -2.80
N GLY A 89 3.94 -3.48 -2.98
CA GLY A 89 3.33 -3.07 -4.25
C GLY A 89 3.78 -1.67 -4.65
N HIS A 90 3.67 -0.68 -3.76
CA HIS A 90 4.15 0.68 -4.04
C HIS A 90 5.66 0.73 -4.33
N PHE A 91 6.47 -0.05 -3.61
CA PHE A 91 7.91 -0.11 -3.83
C PHE A 91 8.26 -0.68 -5.21
N VAL A 92 7.78 -1.89 -5.53
CA VAL A 92 8.12 -2.57 -6.79
C VAL A 92 7.48 -1.90 -7.99
N ALA A 93 6.29 -1.30 -7.84
CA ALA A 93 5.68 -0.52 -8.89
C ALA A 93 6.46 0.77 -9.19
N SER A 94 7.07 1.41 -8.18
CA SER A 94 7.98 2.53 -8.41
C SER A 94 9.21 2.12 -9.21
N ILE A 95 9.79 0.94 -8.93
CA ILE A 95 10.89 0.38 -9.72
C ILE A 95 10.44 0.12 -11.17
N GLY A 96 9.29 -0.52 -11.36
CA GLY A 96 8.69 -0.74 -12.67
C GLY A 96 8.43 0.56 -13.44
N GLY A 97 7.97 1.60 -12.74
CA GLY A 97 7.75 2.93 -13.28
C GLY A 97 9.03 3.59 -13.80
N LEU A 98 10.11 3.56 -13.02
CA LEU A 98 11.41 4.08 -13.42
C LEU A 98 12.01 3.31 -14.60
N ALA A 99 11.97 1.98 -14.55
CA ALA A 99 12.42 1.12 -15.65
C ALA A 99 11.60 1.39 -16.93
N GLY A 100 10.29 1.55 -16.81
CA GLY A 100 9.41 1.84 -17.93
C GLY A 100 9.65 3.22 -18.51
N CYS A 101 9.95 4.21 -17.67
CA CYS A 101 10.37 5.54 -18.11
C CYS A 101 11.69 5.51 -18.86
N TRP A 102 12.64 4.69 -18.43
CA TRP A 102 13.91 4.50 -19.12
C TRP A 102 13.71 3.88 -20.50
N VAL A 103 13.03 2.73 -20.58
CA VAL A 103 12.72 2.06 -21.86
C VAL A 103 11.90 2.97 -22.78
N GLY A 104 10.85 3.61 -22.26
CA GLY A 104 10.00 4.52 -23.02
C GLY A 104 10.73 5.77 -23.52
N SER A 105 11.76 6.25 -22.80
CA SER A 105 12.61 7.34 -23.28
C SER A 105 13.48 6.89 -24.46
N LEU A 106 14.06 5.69 -24.38
CA LEU A 106 14.90 5.14 -25.44
C LEU A 106 14.12 4.93 -26.74
N LEU A 107 12.90 4.37 -26.64
CA LEU A 107 12.08 4.05 -27.81
C LEU A 107 11.27 5.25 -28.32
N GLY A 108 10.83 6.13 -27.42
CA GLY A 108 9.89 7.20 -27.73
C GLY A 108 10.51 8.51 -28.18
N ALA A 109 11.81 8.73 -27.92
CA ALA A 109 12.49 9.97 -28.28
C ALA A 109 12.50 10.25 -29.79
N GLN A 110 12.46 9.20 -30.62
CA GLN A 110 12.57 9.34 -32.08
C GLN A 110 11.21 9.48 -32.78
N ILE A 111 10.10 9.14 -32.11
CA ILE A 111 8.79 8.96 -32.74
C ILE A 111 7.69 9.88 -32.21
N GLY A 112 8.00 10.82 -31.30
CA GLY A 112 7.03 11.78 -30.76
C GLY A 112 6.02 11.23 -29.75
N TYR A 113 6.07 9.93 -29.42
CA TYR A 113 5.16 9.25 -28.49
C TYR A 113 5.78 8.96 -27.12
N ALA A 114 6.79 9.73 -26.71
CA ALA A 114 7.59 9.45 -25.51
C ALA A 114 6.75 9.27 -24.25
N VAL A 115 5.76 10.13 -23.99
CA VAL A 115 4.93 10.03 -22.77
C VAL A 115 4.07 8.77 -22.78
N ALA A 116 3.43 8.46 -23.91
CA ALA A 116 2.58 7.27 -24.04
C ALA A 116 3.37 5.97 -23.84
N LEU A 117 4.56 5.88 -24.43
CA LEU A 117 5.44 4.72 -24.25
C LEU A 117 5.95 4.59 -22.81
N LYS A 118 6.40 5.69 -22.18
CA LYS A 118 6.81 5.68 -20.77
C LYS A 118 5.69 5.15 -19.87
N LEU A 119 4.46 5.63 -20.06
CA LEU A 119 3.29 5.18 -19.30
C LEU A 119 2.98 3.70 -19.53
N GLY A 120 2.94 3.26 -20.78
CA GLY A 120 2.67 1.86 -21.13
C GLY A 120 3.68 0.91 -20.50
N PHE A 121 4.98 1.17 -20.69
CA PHE A 121 6.04 0.35 -20.11
C PHE A 121 6.07 0.43 -18.57
N ALA A 122 5.82 1.61 -18.00
CA ALA A 122 5.79 1.79 -16.54
C ALA A 122 4.73 0.89 -15.89
N VAL A 123 3.49 0.93 -16.38
CA VAL A 123 2.39 0.12 -15.86
C VAL A 123 2.62 -1.36 -16.15
N MET A 124 3.12 -1.71 -17.34
CA MET A 124 3.44 -3.09 -17.69
C MET A 124 4.47 -3.71 -16.74
N PHE A 125 5.62 -3.05 -16.52
CA PHE A 125 6.63 -3.56 -15.61
C PHE A 125 6.17 -3.56 -14.16
N ALA A 126 5.41 -2.56 -13.73
CA ALA A 126 4.83 -2.55 -12.40
C ALA A 126 3.86 -3.73 -12.19
N ALA A 127 3.01 -4.04 -13.17
CA ALA A 127 2.09 -5.17 -13.11
C ALA A 127 2.86 -6.50 -13.02
N VAL A 128 3.88 -6.70 -13.86
CA VAL A 128 4.75 -7.89 -13.82
C VAL A 128 5.41 -8.03 -12.44
N LEU A 129 6.00 -6.96 -11.91
CA LEU A 129 6.68 -7.01 -10.62
C LEU A 129 5.70 -7.25 -9.47
N MET A 130 4.54 -6.59 -9.43
CA MET A 130 3.54 -6.83 -8.39
C MET A 130 3.05 -8.28 -8.40
N GLN A 131 2.90 -8.90 -9.57
CA GLN A 131 2.53 -10.32 -9.67
C GLN A 131 3.65 -11.25 -9.19
N ILE A 132 4.91 -11.00 -9.58
CA ILE A 132 6.07 -11.79 -9.13
C ILE A 132 6.22 -11.73 -7.60
N PHE A 133 6.07 -10.53 -7.03
CA PHE A 133 6.19 -10.30 -5.59
C PHE A 133 4.89 -10.58 -4.83
N ASP A 134 3.83 -11.00 -5.52
CA ASP A 134 2.53 -11.30 -4.94
C ASP A 134 2.01 -10.14 -4.05
N ALA A 135 2.03 -8.95 -4.65
CA ALA A 135 1.83 -7.67 -4.00
C ALA A 135 0.90 -6.76 -4.82
N ASP A 136 -0.11 -7.35 -5.46
CA ASP A 136 -1.10 -6.61 -6.24
C ASP A 136 -1.81 -5.55 -5.40
N HIS A 137 -1.55 -4.30 -5.72
CA HIS A 137 -2.20 -3.15 -5.09
C HIS A 137 -2.55 -2.14 -6.17
N PRO A 138 -3.81 -2.04 -6.62
CA PRO A 138 -4.17 -1.20 -7.76
C PRO A 138 -3.67 0.26 -7.69
N PRO A 139 -3.68 0.94 -6.52
CA PRO A 139 -3.05 2.26 -6.40
C PRO A 139 -1.55 2.27 -6.74
N ALA A 140 -0.82 1.19 -6.46
CA ALA A 140 0.59 1.09 -6.80
C ALA A 140 0.82 1.09 -8.33
N ALA A 141 -0.11 0.60 -9.15
CA ALA A 141 0.00 0.76 -10.62
C ALA A 141 0.04 2.25 -11.02
N ALA A 142 -0.75 3.11 -10.35
CA ALA A 142 -0.69 4.55 -10.56
C ALA A 142 0.59 5.19 -9.98
N THR A 143 1.26 4.53 -9.02
CA THR A 143 2.60 4.95 -8.56
C THR A 143 3.65 4.79 -9.64
N ALA A 144 3.57 3.72 -10.43
CA ALA A 144 4.47 3.51 -11.56
C ALA A 144 4.36 4.61 -12.63
N ALA A 145 3.18 5.22 -12.77
CA ALA A 145 2.95 6.30 -13.72
C ALA A 145 3.62 7.62 -13.30
N ILE A 146 3.82 7.88 -12.00
CA ILE A 146 4.37 9.15 -11.48
C ILE A 146 5.60 9.64 -12.26
N PRO A 147 6.69 8.88 -12.41
CA PRO A 147 7.90 9.35 -13.10
C PRO A 147 7.68 9.64 -14.60
N ALA A 148 6.59 9.18 -15.21
CA ALA A 148 6.28 9.43 -16.61
C ALA A 148 5.53 10.75 -16.84
N ILE A 149 4.74 11.20 -15.85
CA ILE A 149 3.78 12.30 -16.00
C ILE A 149 3.93 13.45 -15.00
N LEU A 150 4.72 13.28 -13.94
CA LEU A 150 4.91 14.29 -12.90
C LEU A 150 6.39 14.56 -12.66
N PRO A 151 6.77 15.82 -12.36
CA PRO A 151 8.11 16.12 -11.89
C PRO A 151 8.34 15.49 -10.51
N LEU A 152 9.50 14.86 -10.32
CA LEU A 152 9.88 14.28 -9.04
C LEU A 152 10.59 15.34 -8.17
N PRO A 153 10.10 15.60 -6.94
CA PRO A 153 10.76 16.52 -6.00
C PRO A 153 11.99 15.91 -5.31
N MET A 154 12.44 14.74 -5.76
CA MET A 154 13.59 14.00 -5.26
C MET A 154 14.34 13.36 -6.44
N PRO A 155 15.61 12.97 -6.26
CA PRO A 155 16.29 12.08 -7.19
C PRO A 155 15.48 10.81 -7.47
N ALA A 156 15.35 10.44 -8.73
CA ALA A 156 14.43 9.39 -9.18
C ALA A 156 14.61 8.05 -8.44
N TYR A 157 15.85 7.67 -8.14
CA TYR A 157 16.17 6.43 -7.43
C TYR A 157 15.64 6.36 -5.99
N LEU A 158 15.27 7.49 -5.37
CA LEU A 158 14.67 7.53 -4.03
C LEU A 158 13.16 7.28 -4.05
N LEU A 159 12.50 7.38 -5.22
CA LEU A 159 11.06 7.21 -5.35
C LEU A 159 10.54 5.90 -4.71
N PRO A 160 11.14 4.71 -4.97
CA PRO A 160 10.68 3.47 -4.35
C PRO A 160 10.70 3.50 -2.82
N VAL A 161 11.77 4.02 -2.22
CA VAL A 161 11.93 4.10 -0.77
C VAL A 161 10.94 5.10 -0.16
N HIS A 162 10.75 6.26 -0.81
CA HIS A 162 9.74 7.23 -0.39
C HIS A 162 8.34 6.63 -0.43
N MET A 163 7.98 5.94 -1.52
CA MET A 163 6.67 5.31 -1.64
C MET A 163 6.47 4.18 -0.61
N ALA A 164 7.50 3.38 -0.32
CA ALA A 164 7.47 2.39 0.76
C ALA A 164 7.31 3.04 2.15
N TRP A 165 7.96 4.18 2.39
CA TRP A 165 7.81 4.95 3.63
C TRP A 165 6.37 5.44 3.83
N GLY A 166 5.78 6.06 2.79
CA GLY A 166 4.38 6.52 2.84
C GLY A 166 3.39 5.36 2.97
N ALA A 167 3.64 4.26 2.27
CA ALA A 167 2.84 3.03 2.36
C ALA A 167 2.94 2.38 3.75
N THR A 168 4.11 2.42 4.39
CA THR A 168 4.31 1.92 5.75
C THR A 168 3.48 2.74 6.74
N LEU A 169 3.51 4.07 6.65
CA LEU A 169 2.64 4.92 7.45
C LEU A 169 1.15 4.61 7.23
N ALA A 170 0.74 4.40 5.98
CA ALA A 170 -0.62 4.00 5.64
C ALA A 170 -1.04 2.69 6.31
N VAL A 171 -0.15 1.70 6.36
CA VAL A 171 -0.40 0.41 7.02
C VAL A 171 -0.44 0.56 8.53
N LEU A 172 0.53 1.26 9.14
CA LEU A 172 0.59 1.45 10.59
C LEU A 172 -0.66 2.16 11.11
N PHE A 173 -1.09 3.22 10.41
CA PHE A 173 -2.35 3.88 10.74
C PHE A 173 -3.55 2.93 10.60
N ALA A 174 -3.65 2.19 9.49
CA ALA A 174 -4.75 1.26 9.28
C ALA A 174 -4.82 0.19 10.36
N MET A 175 -3.67 -0.32 10.83
CA MET A 175 -3.61 -1.26 11.95
C MET A 175 -4.16 -0.68 13.25
N VAL A 176 -3.89 0.60 13.55
CA VAL A 176 -4.45 1.26 14.74
C VAL A 176 -5.94 1.55 14.54
N TRP A 177 -6.28 2.21 13.43
CA TRP A 177 -7.63 2.67 13.11
C TRP A 177 -8.64 1.51 13.04
N ASN A 178 -8.34 0.47 12.26
CA ASN A 178 -9.28 -0.62 12.02
C ASN A 178 -9.47 -1.51 13.26
N ARG A 179 -8.40 -1.72 14.05
CA ARG A 179 -8.43 -2.54 15.27
C ARG A 179 -9.33 -2.01 16.38
N LEU A 180 -9.81 -0.78 16.27
CA LEU A 180 -10.82 -0.24 17.19
C LEU A 180 -12.14 -1.01 17.11
N TRP A 181 -12.53 -1.48 15.92
CA TRP A 181 -13.82 -2.14 15.71
C TRP A 181 -13.70 -3.60 15.25
N PHE A 182 -12.68 -3.94 14.48
CA PHE A 182 -12.52 -5.27 13.90
C PHE A 182 -11.04 -5.64 13.73
N GLU A 183 -10.76 -6.93 13.58
CA GLU A 183 -9.38 -7.39 13.50
C GLU A 183 -8.75 -7.02 12.17
N PHE A 184 -7.56 -6.43 12.23
CA PHE A 184 -6.81 -6.02 11.05
C PHE A 184 -5.32 -6.34 11.19
N PRO A 185 -4.69 -7.01 10.20
CA PRO A 185 -5.32 -7.59 9.01
C PRO A 185 -6.34 -8.68 9.36
N ALA A 186 -7.46 -8.70 8.64
CA ALA A 186 -8.53 -9.67 8.87
C ALA A 186 -8.07 -11.08 8.51
N ALA A 187 -8.66 -12.10 9.15
CA ALA A 187 -8.45 -13.50 8.77
C ALA A 187 -8.93 -13.74 7.34
N ASP A 188 -8.18 -14.53 6.57
CA ASP A 188 -8.57 -14.97 5.23
C ASP A 188 -8.31 -16.48 5.05
N ILE A 189 -8.56 -16.99 3.84
CA ILE A 189 -8.42 -18.42 3.54
C ILE A 189 -6.98 -18.89 3.79
N ASP A 190 -6.00 -18.05 3.51
CA ASP A 190 -4.57 -18.35 3.57
C ASP A 190 -3.94 -18.05 4.94
N HIS A 191 -4.58 -17.19 5.75
CA HIS A 191 -4.08 -16.71 7.03
C HIS A 191 -5.15 -16.84 8.12
N ARG A 192 -5.38 -18.08 8.55
CA ARG A 192 -6.33 -18.43 9.61
C ARG A 192 -5.73 -18.44 11.01
N GLU A 193 -4.42 -18.61 11.10
CA GLU A 193 -3.71 -18.65 12.38
C GLU A 193 -3.11 -17.28 12.71
N ARG A 194 -3.02 -16.98 14.00
CA ARG A 194 -2.41 -15.75 14.50
C ARG A 194 -0.96 -15.99 14.84
N ALA A 195 -0.07 -15.16 14.33
CA ALA A 195 1.27 -14.98 14.85
C ALA A 195 1.39 -13.58 15.45
N CYS A 196 1.95 -13.46 16.65
CA CYS A 196 2.09 -12.18 17.37
C CYS A 196 0.78 -11.34 17.42
N GLY A 197 -0.38 -12.00 17.49
CA GLY A 197 -1.69 -11.34 17.52
C GLY A 197 -2.19 -10.78 16.18
N LEU A 198 -1.56 -11.12 15.05
CA LEU A 198 -1.95 -10.73 13.69
C LEU A 198 -2.21 -11.97 12.82
N TYR A 199 -3.19 -11.90 11.92
CA TYR A 199 -3.42 -12.94 10.90
C TYR A 199 -2.42 -12.81 9.74
N MET A 200 -1.15 -12.97 10.06
CA MET A 200 -0.02 -12.85 9.14
C MET A 200 1.02 -13.91 9.48
N GLN A 201 1.78 -14.35 8.48
CA GLN A 201 2.91 -15.24 8.73
C GLN A 201 4.05 -14.49 9.43
N LEU A 202 4.85 -15.19 10.24
CA LEU A 202 5.95 -14.58 10.99
C LEU A 202 6.94 -13.78 10.12
N PRO A 203 7.35 -14.24 8.91
CA PRO A 203 8.20 -13.44 8.03
C PRO A 203 7.57 -12.12 7.59
N GLN A 204 6.26 -12.08 7.38
CA GLN A 204 5.56 -10.84 7.02
C GLN A 204 5.50 -9.87 8.20
N ILE A 205 5.31 -10.38 9.42
CA ILE A 205 5.34 -9.58 10.65
C ILE A 205 6.74 -9.00 10.86
N ALA A 206 7.78 -9.80 10.69
CA ALA A 206 9.17 -9.36 10.78
C ALA A 206 9.47 -8.27 9.73
N GLY A 207 9.10 -8.50 8.46
CA GLY A 207 9.27 -7.51 7.40
C GLY A 207 8.54 -6.18 7.70
N LEU A 208 7.30 -6.25 8.18
CA LEU A 208 6.54 -5.08 8.59
C LEU A 208 7.18 -4.33 9.76
N ALA A 209 7.68 -5.05 10.77
CA ALA A 209 8.37 -4.44 11.92
C ALA A 209 9.67 -3.73 11.48
N VAL A 210 10.42 -4.33 10.56
CA VAL A 210 11.63 -3.72 9.99
C VAL A 210 11.27 -2.50 9.14
N CYS A 211 10.20 -2.53 8.33
CA CYS A 211 9.69 -1.35 7.63
C CYS A 211 9.29 -0.23 8.60
N ALA A 212 8.62 -0.56 9.72
CA ALA A 212 8.24 0.41 10.74
C ALA A 212 9.47 1.05 11.41
N ALA A 213 10.53 0.27 11.66
CA ALA A 213 11.80 0.80 12.15
C ALA A 213 12.48 1.73 11.14
N GLY A 214 12.48 1.36 9.85
CA GLY A 214 12.98 2.21 8.76
C GLY A 214 12.19 3.51 8.64
N PHE A 215 10.86 3.44 8.79
CA PHE A 215 9.97 4.61 8.84
C PHE A 215 10.35 5.55 9.99
N ALA A 216 10.55 5.02 11.19
CA ALA A 216 10.91 5.80 12.37
C ALA A 216 12.28 6.48 12.21
N LEU A 217 13.29 5.76 11.71
CA LEU A 217 14.62 6.31 11.44
C LEU A 217 14.56 7.44 10.41
N LEU A 218 13.80 7.25 9.33
CA LEU A 218 13.60 8.27 8.30
C LEU A 218 12.86 9.51 8.83
N CYS A 219 12.01 9.37 9.85
CA CYS A 219 11.42 10.53 10.53
C CYS A 219 12.46 11.38 11.28
N LEU A 220 13.56 10.78 11.72
CA LEU A 220 14.64 11.45 12.46
C LEU A 220 15.70 12.08 11.55
N GLN A 221 15.60 11.95 10.22
CA GLN A 221 16.63 12.38 9.27
C GLN A 221 17.00 13.87 9.37
N ARG A 222 16.05 14.73 9.77
CA ARG A 222 16.30 16.17 9.94
C ARG A 222 17.14 16.48 11.18
N LEU A 223 17.09 15.60 12.18
CA LEU A 223 17.85 15.74 13.43
C LEU A 223 19.21 15.04 13.32
N LEU A 224 19.25 13.89 12.64
CA LEU A 224 20.41 13.03 12.51
C LEU A 224 20.60 12.66 11.04
N PRO A 225 21.54 13.29 10.30
CA PRO A 225 21.77 12.99 8.89
C PRO A 225 22.07 11.51 8.62
N ALA A 226 22.79 10.84 9.54
CA ALA A 226 23.06 9.40 9.46
C ALA A 226 21.78 8.54 9.50
N ALA A 227 20.70 9.04 10.09
CA ALA A 227 19.41 8.35 10.15
C ALA A 227 18.74 8.25 8.77
N HIS A 228 19.08 9.12 7.81
CA HIS A 228 18.60 8.99 6.43
C HIS A 228 19.13 7.70 5.78
N THR A 229 20.46 7.51 5.82
CA THR A 229 21.12 6.35 5.24
C THR A 229 20.71 5.06 5.96
N ALA A 230 20.74 5.08 7.30
CA ALA A 230 20.31 3.94 8.12
C ALA A 230 18.82 3.60 7.87
N GLY A 231 17.95 4.60 7.89
CA GLY A 231 16.52 4.42 7.67
C GLY A 231 16.20 3.91 6.27
N THR A 232 16.92 4.36 5.25
CA THR A 232 16.82 3.84 3.88
C THR A 232 17.24 2.37 3.81
N ALA A 233 18.39 2.01 4.39
CA ALA A 233 18.86 0.62 4.41
C ALA A 233 17.89 -0.31 5.16
N VAL A 234 17.39 0.12 6.32
CA VAL A 234 16.41 -0.63 7.12
C VAL A 234 15.08 -0.76 6.37
N MET A 235 14.60 0.30 5.71
CA MET A 235 13.39 0.22 4.87
C MET A 235 13.55 -0.80 3.73
N LEU A 236 14.69 -0.77 3.03
CA LEU A 236 14.98 -1.74 1.96
C LEU A 236 15.02 -3.18 2.48
N LEU A 237 15.63 -3.40 3.65
CA LEU A 237 15.65 -4.71 4.29
C LEU A 237 14.23 -5.18 4.65
N GLY A 238 13.40 -4.30 5.21
CA GLY A 238 12.02 -4.63 5.57
C GLY A 238 11.17 -5.00 4.34
N VAL A 239 11.29 -4.21 3.27
CA VAL A 239 10.61 -4.50 2.00
C VAL A 239 11.11 -5.82 1.40
N ALA A 240 12.42 -6.09 1.43
CA ALA A 240 12.98 -7.35 0.94
C ALA A 240 12.43 -8.55 1.72
N LEU A 241 12.42 -8.49 3.06
CA LEU A 241 11.85 -9.55 3.90
C LEU A 241 10.36 -9.75 3.62
N LEU A 242 9.59 -8.66 3.52
CA LEU A 242 8.16 -8.68 3.27
C LEU A 242 7.83 -9.21 1.86
N GLY A 243 8.64 -8.87 0.87
CA GLY A 243 8.43 -9.22 -0.54
C GLY A 243 8.97 -10.58 -0.95
N THR A 244 9.95 -11.15 -0.23
CA THR A 244 10.63 -12.38 -0.69
C THR A 244 10.29 -13.64 0.09
N HIS A 245 9.59 -13.54 1.22
CA HIS A 245 9.29 -14.70 2.07
C HIS A 245 8.64 -15.87 1.34
N HIS A 246 7.80 -15.61 0.32
CA HIS A 246 7.10 -16.67 -0.43
C HIS A 246 8.02 -17.45 -1.38
N PHE A 247 9.18 -16.91 -1.78
CA PHE A 247 10.14 -17.63 -2.61
C PHE A 247 10.82 -18.78 -1.87
N PHE A 248 10.93 -18.69 -0.54
CA PHE A 248 11.50 -19.76 0.29
C PHE A 248 10.48 -20.88 0.58
N GLY A 249 9.20 -20.64 0.29
CA GLY A 249 8.10 -21.59 0.48
C GLY A 249 7.78 -22.45 -0.74
N ILE A 250 8.54 -22.34 -1.83
CA ILE A 250 8.35 -23.14 -3.06
C ILE A 250 8.68 -24.62 -2.76
N ARG A 251 7.71 -25.33 -2.17
CA ARG A 251 7.64 -26.78 -2.29
C ARG A 251 7.23 -27.05 -3.73
N ARG A 252 8.00 -27.88 -4.43
CA ARG A 252 7.71 -28.34 -5.78
C ARG A 252 6.25 -28.82 -5.80
N ALA A 253 5.42 -28.15 -6.59
CA ALA A 253 4.20 -28.76 -7.08
C ALA A 253 4.65 -29.90 -7.99
N THR A 254 4.77 -31.09 -7.39
CA THR A 254 4.84 -32.37 -8.10
C THR A 254 3.43 -32.87 -8.33
#